data_AF-A0A179UTW3-F1
#
_entry.id   AF-A0A179UTW3-F1
#
_cell.length_a   1.000
_cell.length_b   1.000
_cell.length_c   1.000
_cell.angle_alpha   90.00
_cell.angle_beta   90.00
_cell.angle_gamma   90.00
#
_symmetry.space_group_name_H-M   'P 1'
#
loop_
_entity.id
_entity.type
_entity.pdbx_description
1 polymer ?
#
loop_
_entity_poly.entity_id
_entity_poly.type
_entity_poly.pdbx_seq_one_letter_code
_entity_poly.pdbx_strand_id
1 'polypeptide(L)'
;MSKPANYTPDNSALLAAPWTVVQLSQRDVSSQIPINHVAHPGVYVTSACLRNGRYGEQDMVKCISNLLALDYRRFHVDLYWSGDHRRWTFCPVAANSPVPTRPVSGPGPSPAQTASALTDPGSYSCSESLDISVFLSVLKNYFSATDDTLNAHMLYILLNVHSAVSLGSSDEPSSVDALEKLPSGRDLLGSRFNEHLGQHMYTPKQLNEERTNLNRSWYSVPRLAHPISEYFTTRRDSKGTHSTPDGWPCESYVERWHLKRFLVGWGTIDPQMANYDFNSDRNLIFPRASLAASQKIDISNSSDASSGTIIKSGCLFDPQSTNVALSASWPESTIDERYDLHPLHLLWGDLIACGISPIVNATLSNVTANEDFRPYENASQASSWAWAQGEPNPDYSPSDVFLSDLRCARADVSFKGRWFPTKCSDDLYGACRVGNEPFQWTLTSERVSYGSVAVNCPENSTFSVPRTSLENTYLYHYLSSLPKVVLDPSSDAHDERSVWIDLNSLDVPTCWIPGGPDAQCPYEVDEDAVQRRTVLVPTIAAIIVLVIAALTIFVKCNSNRRNSRRKRVIQGWEYEGVPS
;
A
#
# COMPACT_ATOMS: atom_id res chain seq x y z
N MET A 1 -27.18 10.07 15.89
CA MET A 1 -26.04 10.38 15.00
C MET A 1 -24.86 9.57 15.50
N SER A 2 -24.42 8.57 14.73
CA SER A 2 -23.17 7.86 15.06
C SER A 2 -22.01 8.84 14.97
N LYS A 3 -20.99 8.68 15.81
CA LYS A 3 -19.76 9.47 15.74
C LYS A 3 -19.07 9.12 14.42
N PRO A 4 -18.55 10.10 13.63
CA PRO A 4 -17.85 9.77 12.40
C PRO A 4 -16.66 8.85 12.70
N ALA A 5 -16.53 7.79 11.92
CA ALA A 5 -15.41 6.87 12.01
C ALA A 5 -14.13 7.58 11.54
N ASN A 6 -13.12 7.57 12.41
CA ASN A 6 -11.84 8.23 12.15
C ASN A 6 -10.79 7.22 11.68
N TYR A 7 -9.86 7.67 10.84
CA TYR A 7 -8.63 6.93 10.55
C TYR A 7 -7.75 6.90 11.81
N THR A 8 -7.58 5.71 12.40
CA THR A 8 -6.85 5.50 13.66
C THR A 8 -6.04 4.20 13.59
N PRO A 9 -4.94 4.16 12.81
CA PRO A 9 -4.07 3.00 12.78
C PRO A 9 -3.38 2.82 14.14
N ASP A 10 -2.93 1.60 14.42
CA ASP A 10 -1.97 1.36 15.49
C ASP A 10 -0.68 2.14 15.19
N ASN A 11 -0.10 2.78 16.20
CA ASN A 11 1.12 3.57 16.02
C ASN A 11 2.28 2.76 15.43
N SER A 12 2.34 1.46 15.71
CA SER A 12 3.34 0.53 15.17
C SER A 12 3.03 0.03 13.76
N ALA A 13 1.83 0.29 13.24
CA ALA A 13 1.49 0.01 11.84
C ALA A 13 1.87 1.17 10.91
N LEU A 14 2.16 2.35 11.47
CA LEU A 14 2.71 3.47 10.70
C LEU A 14 4.13 3.13 10.26
N LEU A 15 4.39 3.30 8.97
CA LEU A 15 5.69 3.00 8.38
C LEU A 15 6.79 3.84 9.01
N ALA A 16 7.92 3.20 9.26
CA ALA A 16 9.14 3.82 9.74
C ALA A 16 10.30 3.47 8.79
N ALA A 17 11.43 4.18 8.92
CA ALA A 17 12.62 3.84 8.16
C ALA A 17 13.05 2.38 8.43
N PRO A 18 13.51 1.63 7.39
CA PRO A 18 13.76 2.09 6.02
C PRO A 18 12.50 2.10 5.12
N TRP A 19 11.38 1.54 5.55
CA TRP A 19 10.20 1.31 4.70
C TRP A 19 9.57 2.56 4.11
N THR A 20 9.61 3.69 4.83
CA THR A 20 9.17 4.99 4.28
C THR A 20 9.98 5.38 3.04
N VAL A 21 11.28 5.11 3.04
CA VAL A 21 12.18 5.41 1.91
C VAL A 21 11.98 4.39 0.79
N VAL A 22 11.80 3.11 1.14
CA VAL A 22 11.50 2.05 0.17
C VAL A 22 10.26 2.38 -0.64
N GLN A 23 9.14 2.71 0.02
CA GLN A 23 7.90 3.03 -0.68
C GLN A 23 7.99 4.34 -1.47
N LEU A 24 8.60 5.37 -0.88
CA LEU A 24 8.75 6.67 -1.53
C LEU A 24 9.57 6.54 -2.82
N SER A 25 10.71 5.85 -2.77
CA SER A 25 11.56 5.62 -3.94
C SER A 25 10.85 4.81 -5.02
N GLN A 26 10.12 3.74 -4.67
CA GLN A 26 9.32 2.95 -5.63
C GLN A 26 8.22 3.80 -6.28
N ARG A 27 7.50 4.59 -5.48
CA ARG A 27 6.47 5.50 -5.99
C ARG A 27 7.06 6.53 -6.96
N ASP A 28 8.22 7.08 -6.63
CA ASP A 28 8.83 8.17 -7.40
C ASP A 28 9.39 7.69 -8.73
N VAL A 29 10.06 6.53 -8.78
CA VAL A 29 10.50 5.93 -10.04
C VAL A 29 9.32 5.47 -10.91
N SER A 30 8.21 5.02 -10.30
CA SER A 30 6.99 4.63 -11.01
C SER A 30 6.07 5.81 -11.35
N SER A 31 6.38 7.03 -10.93
CA SER A 31 5.42 8.14 -10.88
C SER A 31 4.85 8.56 -12.25
N GLN A 32 5.59 8.33 -13.34
CA GLN A 32 5.17 8.58 -14.72
C GLN A 32 4.65 7.33 -15.45
N ILE A 33 4.72 6.17 -14.83
CA ILE A 33 4.18 4.94 -15.40
C ILE A 33 2.65 5.03 -15.36
N PRO A 34 1.95 4.68 -16.45
CA PRO A 34 0.49 4.60 -16.41
C PRO A 34 0.03 3.68 -15.27
N ILE A 35 -0.97 4.14 -14.53
CA ILE A 35 -1.37 3.51 -13.26
C ILE A 35 -1.78 2.04 -13.40
N ASN A 36 -2.15 1.58 -14.59
CA ASN A 36 -2.51 0.18 -14.89
C ASN A 36 -1.32 -0.79 -15.00
N HIS A 37 -0.09 -0.28 -15.02
CA HIS A 37 1.13 -1.09 -15.12
C HIS A 37 1.95 -1.11 -13.81
N VAL A 38 1.40 -0.53 -12.73
CA VAL A 38 2.01 -0.56 -11.40
C VAL A 38 1.26 -1.57 -10.54
N ALA A 39 1.96 -2.64 -10.14
CA ALA A 39 1.41 -3.68 -9.29
C ALA A 39 1.45 -3.26 -7.83
N HIS A 40 0.38 -3.53 -7.10
CA HIS A 40 0.28 -3.21 -5.68
C HIS A 40 -0.36 -4.35 -4.88
N PRO A 41 0.01 -4.53 -3.60
CA PRO A 41 -0.66 -5.49 -2.74
C PRO A 41 -2.12 -5.10 -2.51
N GLY A 42 -2.99 -6.11 -2.42
CA GLY A 42 -4.41 -5.94 -2.19
C GLY A 42 -5.01 -6.95 -1.22
N VAL A 43 -6.23 -6.65 -0.77
CA VAL A 43 -6.98 -7.45 0.21
C VAL A 43 -8.47 -7.46 -0.10
N TYR A 44 -9.13 -8.57 0.22
CA TYR A 44 -10.56 -8.60 0.50
C TYR A 44 -10.78 -8.11 1.93
N VAL A 45 -11.50 -7.00 2.08
CA VAL A 45 -11.75 -6.36 3.38
C VAL A 45 -12.46 -7.32 4.33
N THR A 46 -13.42 -8.10 3.83
CA THR A 46 -14.15 -9.08 4.63
C THR A 46 -13.18 -10.10 5.24
N SER A 47 -12.33 -10.74 4.43
CA SER A 47 -11.39 -11.76 4.91
C SER A 47 -10.30 -11.19 5.84
N ALA A 48 -9.90 -9.93 5.63
CA ALA A 48 -8.85 -9.29 6.43
C ALA A 48 -9.34 -8.69 7.76
N CYS A 49 -10.60 -8.23 7.81
CA CYS A 49 -11.13 -7.45 8.93
C CYS A 49 -12.24 -8.16 9.70
N LEU A 50 -12.90 -9.14 9.10
CA LEU A 50 -14.10 -9.76 9.64
C LEU A 50 -13.88 -11.26 9.73
N ARG A 51 -14.05 -11.82 10.93
CA ARG A 51 -13.80 -13.24 11.21
C ARG A 51 -14.94 -13.84 12.01
N ASN A 52 -15.21 -15.13 11.81
CA ASN A 52 -16.17 -15.92 12.60
C ASN A 52 -17.58 -15.32 12.65
N GLY A 53 -18.03 -14.67 11.57
CA GLY A 53 -19.35 -14.05 11.51
C GLY A 53 -19.53 -12.82 12.41
N ARG A 54 -18.44 -12.20 12.90
CA ARG A 54 -18.50 -11.00 13.75
C ARG A 54 -18.21 -9.74 12.93
N TYR A 55 -19.13 -8.80 13.01
CA TYR A 55 -19.16 -7.58 12.21
C TYR A 55 -19.27 -6.36 13.14
N GLY A 56 -18.14 -5.98 13.73
CA GLY A 56 -18.03 -4.84 14.64
C GLY A 56 -17.54 -3.57 13.93
N GLU A 57 -18.16 -2.43 14.21
CA GLU A 57 -17.73 -1.14 13.65
C GLU A 57 -16.30 -0.78 14.08
N GLN A 58 -15.98 -0.85 15.37
CA GLN A 58 -14.66 -0.47 15.89
C GLN A 58 -13.55 -1.36 15.32
N ASP A 59 -13.81 -2.66 15.22
CA ASP A 59 -12.88 -3.63 14.65
C ASP A 59 -12.61 -3.32 13.17
N MET A 60 -13.66 -3.04 12.40
CA MET A 60 -13.56 -2.66 10.99
C MET A 60 -12.76 -1.36 10.80
N VAL A 61 -13.07 -0.33 11.58
CA VAL A 61 -12.38 0.98 11.51
C VAL A 61 -10.88 0.82 11.78
N LYS A 62 -10.53 0.10 12.85
CA LYS A 62 -9.14 -0.16 13.19
C LYS A 62 -8.44 -1.01 12.13
N CYS A 63 -9.09 -2.05 11.64
CA CYS A 63 -8.53 -2.94 10.62
C CYS A 63 -8.19 -2.18 9.32
N ILE A 64 -9.15 -1.44 8.74
CA ILE A 64 -8.91 -0.67 7.52
C ILE A 64 -7.83 0.38 7.75
N SER A 65 -7.81 1.02 8.92
CA SER A 65 -6.77 2.00 9.25
C SER A 65 -5.37 1.37 9.26
N ASN A 66 -5.22 0.17 9.85
CA ASN A 66 -3.98 -0.58 9.82
C ASN A 66 -3.59 -0.96 8.38
N LEU A 67 -4.51 -1.48 7.57
CA LEU A 67 -4.24 -1.85 6.18
C LEU A 67 -3.80 -0.64 5.32
N LEU A 68 -4.44 0.51 5.49
CA LEU A 68 -4.04 1.76 4.83
C LEU A 68 -2.65 2.25 5.29
N ALA A 69 -2.34 2.12 6.58
CA ALA A 69 -1.01 2.47 7.11
C ALA A 69 0.10 1.56 6.57
N LEU A 70 -0.23 0.31 6.27
CA LEU A 70 0.66 -0.69 5.69
C LEU A 70 0.75 -0.63 4.16
N ASP A 71 0.27 0.45 3.53
CA ASP A 71 0.34 0.68 2.08
C ASP A 71 -0.39 -0.34 1.20
N TYR A 72 -1.46 -0.95 1.72
CA TYR A 72 -2.40 -1.65 0.84
C TYR A 72 -3.12 -0.64 -0.05
N ARG A 73 -2.97 -0.80 -1.38
CA ARG A 73 -3.55 0.11 -2.37
C ARG A 73 -4.83 -0.42 -2.99
N ARG A 74 -5.04 -1.74 -2.96
CA ARG A 74 -6.18 -2.40 -3.61
C ARG A 74 -7.12 -3.02 -2.57
N PHE A 75 -8.37 -2.60 -2.58
CA PHE A 75 -9.39 -3.08 -1.65
C PHE A 75 -10.56 -3.69 -2.42
N HIS A 76 -10.79 -4.98 -2.25
CA HIS A 76 -12.01 -5.67 -2.65
C HIS A 76 -12.99 -5.63 -1.48
N VAL A 77 -14.15 -5.02 -1.69
CA VAL A 77 -15.09 -4.62 -0.64
C VAL A 77 -16.44 -5.28 -0.90
N ASP A 78 -16.82 -6.22 -0.03
CA ASP A 78 -18.14 -6.84 -0.09
C ASP A 78 -19.18 -5.94 0.60
N LEU A 79 -20.20 -5.54 -0.17
CA LEU A 79 -21.29 -4.70 0.28
C LEU A 79 -22.62 -5.38 0.04
N TYR A 80 -23.44 -5.41 1.09
CA TYR A 80 -24.76 -6.04 1.09
C TYR A 80 -25.84 -4.96 1.14
N TRP A 81 -26.76 -5.02 0.18
CA TRP A 81 -27.90 -4.13 0.14
C TRP A 81 -29.02 -4.63 1.05
N SER A 82 -29.42 -3.83 2.03
CA SER A 82 -30.61 -4.07 2.83
C SER A 82 -31.77 -3.26 2.28
N GLY A 83 -32.69 -3.92 1.57
CA GLY A 83 -33.87 -3.28 0.98
C GLY A 83 -34.81 -2.67 2.02
N ASP A 84 -34.98 -3.31 3.18
CA ASP A 84 -35.88 -2.83 4.24
C ASP A 84 -35.38 -1.55 4.92
N HIS A 85 -34.06 -1.44 5.10
CA HIS A 85 -33.43 -0.27 5.70
C HIS A 85 -32.90 0.74 4.67
N ARG A 86 -33.04 0.44 3.37
CA ARG A 86 -32.50 1.22 2.24
C ARG A 86 -31.05 1.65 2.45
N ARG A 87 -30.18 0.72 2.84
CA ARG A 87 -28.78 1.00 3.15
C ARG A 87 -27.84 -0.10 2.72
N TRP A 88 -26.59 0.29 2.45
CA TRP A 88 -25.48 -0.60 2.21
C TRP A 88 -24.78 -0.92 3.52
N THR A 89 -24.65 -2.20 3.84
CA THR A 89 -23.96 -2.71 5.03
C THR A 89 -22.84 -3.67 4.65
N PHE A 90 -21.90 -3.87 5.57
CA PHE A 90 -20.90 -4.92 5.45
C PHE A 90 -21.38 -6.27 5.97
N CYS A 91 -22.53 -6.31 6.66
CA CYS A 91 -23.08 -7.52 7.22
C CYS A 91 -23.95 -8.28 6.19
N PRO A 92 -23.77 -9.60 6.01
CA PRO A 92 -24.57 -10.40 5.08
C PRO A 92 -26.06 -10.50 5.43
N VAL A 93 -26.42 -10.25 6.69
CA VAL A 93 -27.81 -10.29 7.15
C VAL A 93 -28.34 -8.88 7.40
N ALA A 94 -29.60 -8.64 7.04
CA ALA A 94 -30.30 -7.43 7.44
C ALA A 94 -30.50 -7.48 8.96
N ALA A 95 -29.68 -6.74 9.69
CA ALA A 95 -29.73 -6.72 11.15
C ALA A 95 -31.09 -6.19 11.63
N ASN A 96 -31.96 -7.12 12.03
CA ASN A 96 -33.00 -6.86 13.01
C ASN A 96 -32.36 -7.10 14.39
N SER A 97 -32.57 -6.18 15.35
CA SER A 97 -32.00 -6.14 16.72
C SER A 97 -31.60 -7.48 17.38
N PRO A 98 -30.61 -7.48 18.30
CA PRO A 98 -29.83 -8.66 18.69
C PRO A 98 -30.70 -9.81 19.22
N VAL A 99 -30.60 -10.97 18.56
CA VAL A 99 -31.20 -12.23 19.05
C VAL A 99 -30.40 -12.72 20.27
N PRO A 100 -31.04 -13.11 21.39
CA PRO A 100 -30.33 -13.70 22.52
C PRO A 100 -29.79 -15.09 22.15
N THR A 101 -28.50 -15.31 22.35
CA THR A 101 -27.85 -16.62 22.30
C THR A 101 -28.52 -17.61 23.25
N ARG A 102 -29.14 -18.67 22.72
CA ARG A 102 -29.45 -19.89 23.49
C ARG A 102 -28.37 -20.94 23.20
N PRO A 103 -27.69 -21.49 24.23
CA PRO A 103 -26.75 -22.59 24.03
C PRO A 103 -27.53 -23.89 23.81
N VAL A 104 -27.24 -24.60 22.71
CA VAL A 104 -27.71 -25.98 22.50
C VAL A 104 -26.55 -26.92 22.79
N SER A 105 -26.72 -27.73 23.83
CA SER A 105 -25.89 -28.86 24.22
C SER A 105 -26.41 -30.15 23.58
N GLY A 106 -25.56 -30.91 22.89
CA GLY A 106 -25.81 -32.33 22.55
C GLY A 106 -25.10 -32.83 21.27
N PRO A 107 -24.76 -34.13 21.15
CA PRO A 107 -23.42 -34.53 20.71
C PRO A 107 -23.33 -35.37 19.40
N GLY A 108 -22.20 -35.21 18.70
CA GLY A 108 -21.40 -36.32 18.10
C GLY A 108 -21.67 -36.78 16.66
N PRO A 109 -20.67 -37.33 15.94
CA PRO A 109 -20.47 -37.16 14.49
C PRO A 109 -20.48 -38.47 13.64
N SER A 110 -20.64 -38.36 12.30
CA SER A 110 -19.90 -39.09 11.21
C SER A 110 -20.62 -39.07 9.83
N PRO A 111 -19.94 -39.39 8.69
CA PRO A 111 -19.94 -38.53 7.50
C PRO A 111 -20.41 -39.19 6.18
N ALA A 112 -20.86 -38.39 5.20
CA ALA A 112 -20.58 -38.53 3.75
C ALA A 112 -21.42 -37.56 2.88
N GLN A 113 -20.70 -36.73 2.10
CA GLN A 113 -20.99 -36.14 0.77
C GLN A 113 -22.44 -35.99 0.26
N THR A 114 -22.87 -34.74 -0.02
CA THR A 114 -23.07 -34.20 -1.40
C THR A 114 -23.50 -32.72 -1.34
N ALA A 115 -23.04 -31.94 -2.32
CA ALA A 115 -23.30 -30.51 -2.47
C ALA A 115 -24.74 -30.25 -2.92
N SER A 116 -25.55 -29.63 -2.05
CA SER A 116 -26.58 -28.61 -2.31
C SER A 116 -27.49 -28.48 -1.09
N ALA A 117 -27.93 -27.26 -0.83
CA ALA A 117 -28.97 -26.83 0.12
C ALA A 117 -28.53 -26.48 1.56
N LEU A 118 -28.84 -25.23 1.90
CA LEU A 118 -29.07 -24.66 3.23
C LEU A 118 -27.95 -24.85 4.25
N THR A 119 -26.96 -23.97 4.17
CA THR A 119 -26.11 -23.66 5.31
C THR A 119 -26.98 -22.95 6.35
N ASP A 120 -27.16 -23.62 7.49
CA ASP A 120 -27.63 -23.07 8.76
C ASP A 120 -27.15 -21.60 8.90
N PRO A 121 -28.02 -20.60 9.16
CA PRO A 121 -27.57 -19.22 9.32
C PRO A 121 -26.69 -19.18 10.56
N GLY A 122 -25.37 -19.27 10.34
CA GLY A 122 -24.38 -19.02 11.37
C GLY A 122 -24.77 -17.74 12.10
N SER A 123 -24.64 -17.73 13.43
CA SER A 123 -25.05 -16.61 14.26
C SER A 123 -24.17 -15.38 13.96
N TYR A 124 -24.49 -14.65 12.89
CA TYR A 124 -23.87 -13.40 12.54
C TYR A 124 -24.14 -12.40 13.67
N SER A 125 -23.07 -11.78 14.17
CA SER A 125 -23.17 -10.71 15.16
C SER A 125 -22.81 -9.41 14.48
N CYS A 126 -23.82 -8.59 14.17
CA CYS A 126 -23.65 -7.38 13.39
C CYS A 126 -23.95 -6.13 14.20
N SER A 127 -23.01 -5.19 14.17
CA SER A 127 -23.21 -3.84 14.69
C SER A 127 -24.19 -3.10 13.79
N GLU A 128 -25.26 -2.54 14.38
CA GLU A 128 -26.29 -1.81 13.63
C GLU A 128 -25.73 -0.59 12.90
N SER A 129 -24.62 -0.02 13.36
CA SER A 129 -23.97 1.16 12.78
C SER A 129 -22.90 0.84 11.73
N LEU A 130 -22.61 -0.44 11.49
CA LEU A 130 -21.66 -0.85 10.45
C LEU A 130 -22.31 -0.79 9.05
N ASP A 131 -22.25 0.39 8.46
CA ASP A 131 -22.69 0.67 7.09
C ASP A 131 -21.58 1.30 6.24
N ILE A 132 -21.84 1.52 4.95
CA ILE A 132 -20.85 2.09 4.01
C ILE A 132 -20.30 3.45 4.47
N SER A 133 -21.05 4.24 5.25
CA SER A 133 -20.59 5.54 5.72
C SER A 133 -19.39 5.43 6.65
N VAL A 134 -19.22 4.31 7.36
CA VAL A 134 -18.04 4.01 8.18
C VAL A 134 -16.80 3.97 7.30
N PHE A 135 -16.83 3.19 6.21
CA PHE A 135 -15.73 3.07 5.26
C PHE A 135 -15.42 4.42 4.57
N LEU A 136 -16.45 5.12 4.09
CA LEU A 136 -16.27 6.43 3.46
C LEU A 136 -15.69 7.47 4.44
N SER A 137 -16.07 7.42 5.72
CA SER A 137 -15.53 8.31 6.76
C SER A 137 -14.08 7.99 7.08
N VAL A 138 -13.69 6.72 7.15
CA VAL A 138 -12.28 6.31 7.32
C VAL A 138 -11.45 6.82 6.16
N LEU A 139 -11.88 6.60 4.91
CA LEU A 139 -11.18 7.11 3.73
C LEU A 139 -11.06 8.64 3.72
N LYS A 140 -12.13 9.35 4.07
CA LYS A 140 -12.11 10.82 4.14
C LYS A 140 -11.06 11.32 5.13
N ASN A 141 -11.00 10.71 6.31
CA ASN A 141 -10.03 11.05 7.34
C ASN A 141 -8.61 10.65 6.92
N TYR A 142 -8.43 9.50 6.28
CA TYR A 142 -7.14 9.07 5.73
C TYR A 142 -6.61 10.05 4.68
N PHE A 143 -7.44 10.46 3.71
CA PHE A 143 -7.03 11.46 2.71
C PHE A 143 -6.70 12.81 3.35
N SER A 144 -7.41 13.22 4.39
CA SER A 144 -7.11 14.45 5.13
C SER A 144 -5.81 14.33 5.95
N ALA A 145 -5.53 13.16 6.52
CA ALA A 145 -4.33 12.89 7.31
C ALA A 145 -3.07 12.71 6.46
N THR A 146 -3.23 12.44 5.16
CA THR A 146 -2.17 12.21 4.18
C THR A 146 -2.23 13.21 3.03
N ASP A 147 -2.77 14.41 3.28
CA ASP A 147 -2.86 15.51 2.32
C ASP A 147 -1.51 16.24 2.22
N ASP A 148 -0.47 15.47 1.89
CA ASP A 148 0.90 15.94 1.73
C ASP A 148 1.58 15.20 0.56
N THR A 149 2.74 15.67 0.12
CA THR A 149 3.42 15.11 -1.06
C THR A 149 4.10 13.76 -0.80
N LEU A 150 4.27 13.33 0.44
CA LEU A 150 5.05 12.13 0.82
C LEU A 150 4.15 10.91 1.05
N ASN A 151 3.03 11.13 1.73
CA ASN A 151 2.07 10.11 2.14
C ASN A 151 0.84 10.07 1.23
N ALA A 152 0.77 10.96 0.22
CA ALA A 152 -0.24 10.86 -0.80
C ALA A 152 -0.07 9.61 -1.65
N HIS A 153 -1.15 8.82 -1.69
CA HIS A 153 -1.22 7.50 -2.30
C HIS A 153 -2.56 7.30 -3.03
N MET A 154 -2.49 6.69 -4.21
CA MET A 154 -3.64 6.26 -5.01
C MET A 154 -4.24 4.93 -4.53
N LEU A 155 -5.56 4.89 -4.32
CA LEU A 155 -6.31 3.68 -3.96
C LEU A 155 -7.19 3.15 -5.11
N TYR A 156 -7.32 1.82 -5.18
CA TYR A 156 -8.18 1.11 -6.12
C TYR A 156 -9.21 0.32 -5.32
N ILE A 157 -10.48 0.70 -5.42
CA ILE A 157 -11.57 0.10 -4.65
C ILE A 157 -12.46 -0.68 -5.62
N LEU A 158 -12.56 -1.99 -5.42
CA LEU A 158 -13.44 -2.87 -6.18
C LEU A 158 -14.62 -3.28 -5.32
N LEU A 159 -15.84 -3.01 -5.79
CA LEU A 159 -17.06 -3.28 -5.06
C LEU A 159 -17.65 -4.62 -5.50
N ASN A 160 -17.72 -5.55 -4.56
CA ASN A 160 -18.48 -6.78 -4.69
C ASN A 160 -19.88 -6.54 -4.13
N VAL A 161 -20.91 -6.80 -4.92
CA VAL A 161 -22.27 -6.36 -4.65
C VAL A 161 -23.17 -7.54 -4.39
N HIS A 162 -23.75 -7.56 -3.20
CA HIS A 162 -24.59 -8.62 -2.68
C HIS A 162 -25.94 -8.08 -2.21
N SER A 163 -26.92 -8.97 -2.07
CA SER A 163 -28.17 -8.67 -1.38
C SER A 163 -28.10 -9.21 0.04
N ALA A 164 -28.56 -8.44 1.02
CA ALA A 164 -28.62 -8.89 2.41
C ALA A 164 -29.77 -9.90 2.61
N VAL A 165 -29.54 -10.93 3.43
CA VAL A 165 -30.58 -11.92 3.79
C VAL A 165 -31.48 -11.35 4.90
N SER A 166 -32.80 -11.41 4.71
CA SER A 166 -33.76 -11.01 5.75
C SER A 166 -34.00 -12.15 6.75
N LEU A 167 -33.80 -11.89 8.04
CA LEU A 167 -34.08 -12.84 9.12
C LEU A 167 -35.60 -12.87 9.37
N GLY A 168 -36.31 -13.84 8.79
CA GLY A 168 -37.74 -14.04 9.06
C GLY A 168 -38.59 -14.66 7.94
N SER A 169 -38.05 -14.94 6.75
CA SER A 169 -38.81 -15.67 5.73
C SER A 169 -38.81 -17.17 6.06
N SER A 170 -39.87 -17.65 6.73
CA SER A 170 -40.24 -19.07 6.68
C SER A 170 -40.32 -19.54 5.22
N ASP A 171 -39.98 -20.80 4.99
CA ASP A 171 -40.04 -21.53 3.73
C ASP A 171 -41.33 -21.26 2.92
N GLU A 172 -41.31 -20.22 2.08
CA GLU A 172 -42.18 -20.10 0.91
C GLU A 172 -41.49 -19.17 -0.11
N PRO A 173 -41.30 -19.61 -1.37
CA PRO A 173 -40.67 -18.79 -2.40
C PRO A 173 -41.69 -17.75 -2.89
N SER A 174 -41.83 -16.64 -2.15
CA SER A 174 -42.49 -15.43 -2.65
C SER A 174 -41.52 -14.71 -3.59
N SER A 175 -41.43 -15.23 -4.80
CA SER A 175 -40.57 -14.80 -5.91
C SER A 175 -40.95 -13.43 -6.53
N VAL A 176 -41.65 -12.56 -5.80
CA VAL A 176 -42.16 -11.29 -6.34
C VAL A 176 -41.82 -10.07 -5.47
N ASP A 177 -41.89 -10.15 -4.13
CA ASP A 177 -41.68 -8.97 -3.26
C ASP A 177 -40.19 -8.65 -2.99
N ALA A 178 -39.29 -9.63 -3.12
CA ALA A 178 -37.84 -9.42 -2.92
C ALA A 178 -37.16 -8.62 -4.06
N LEU A 179 -37.83 -8.50 -5.22
CA LEU A 179 -37.39 -7.66 -6.33
C LEU A 179 -37.68 -6.16 -6.12
N GLU A 180 -38.48 -5.78 -5.12
CA GLU A 180 -39.14 -4.46 -5.10
C GLU A 180 -38.36 -3.30 -4.46
N LYS A 181 -37.16 -3.51 -3.90
CA LYS A 181 -36.41 -2.40 -3.27
C LYS A 181 -34.95 -2.34 -3.65
N LEU A 182 -34.60 -2.53 -4.93
CA LEU A 182 -33.23 -2.24 -5.38
C LEU A 182 -32.86 -0.77 -5.09
N PRO A 183 -31.57 -0.50 -4.82
CA PRO A 183 -31.10 0.86 -4.58
C PRO A 183 -31.35 1.74 -5.80
N SER A 184 -31.76 2.98 -5.57
CA SER A 184 -32.05 3.95 -6.62
C SER A 184 -31.72 5.38 -6.17
N GLY A 185 -31.50 6.26 -7.14
CA GLY A 185 -31.15 7.66 -6.87
C GLY A 185 -29.94 7.79 -5.95
N ARG A 186 -30.13 8.42 -4.78
CA ARG A 186 -29.05 8.64 -3.81
C ARG A 186 -28.55 7.37 -3.11
N ASP A 187 -29.28 6.26 -3.22
CA ASP A 187 -28.86 4.98 -2.64
C ASP A 187 -27.89 4.21 -3.53
N LEU A 188 -27.69 4.65 -4.78
CA LEU A 188 -26.66 4.10 -5.65
C LEU A 188 -25.27 4.33 -5.07
N LEU A 189 -24.40 3.32 -5.18
CA LEU A 189 -23.03 3.35 -4.68
C LEU A 189 -22.24 4.50 -5.28
N GLY A 190 -22.33 4.74 -6.59
CA GLY A 190 -21.62 5.86 -7.23
C GLY A 190 -22.06 7.21 -6.65
N SER A 191 -23.37 7.38 -6.41
CA SER A 191 -23.90 8.57 -5.73
C SER A 191 -23.36 8.72 -4.30
N ARG A 192 -23.29 7.63 -3.53
CA ARG A 192 -22.76 7.65 -2.15
C ARG A 192 -21.27 8.03 -2.11
N PHE A 193 -20.45 7.43 -2.97
CA PHE A 193 -19.02 7.76 -3.09
C PHE A 193 -18.82 9.21 -3.54
N ASN A 194 -19.54 9.66 -4.56
CA ASN A 194 -19.41 11.01 -5.09
C ASN A 194 -19.85 12.08 -4.08
N GLU A 195 -20.94 11.85 -3.33
CA GLU A 195 -21.43 12.78 -2.29
C GLU A 195 -20.39 12.98 -1.17
N HIS A 196 -19.68 11.92 -0.76
CA HIS A 196 -18.78 11.98 0.40
C HIS A 196 -17.32 12.28 0.03
N LEU A 197 -16.88 11.80 -1.14
CA LEU A 197 -15.46 11.75 -1.53
C LEU A 197 -15.20 12.22 -2.98
N GLY A 198 -16.20 12.75 -3.69
CA GLY A 198 -16.09 13.08 -5.12
C GLY A 198 -14.91 13.99 -5.51
N GLN A 199 -14.47 14.88 -4.59
CA GLN A 199 -13.31 15.73 -4.84
C GLN A 199 -12.00 14.94 -5.02
N HIS A 200 -11.86 13.77 -4.37
CA HIS A 200 -10.70 12.90 -4.49
C HIS A 200 -10.91 11.76 -5.49
N MET A 201 -12.07 11.66 -6.14
CA MET A 201 -12.39 10.55 -7.02
C MET A 201 -11.93 10.81 -8.45
N TYR A 202 -11.22 9.85 -9.05
CA TYR A 202 -10.95 9.80 -10.49
C TYR A 202 -11.93 8.83 -11.16
N THR A 203 -12.61 9.30 -12.20
CA THR A 203 -13.84 8.67 -12.71
C THR A 203 -13.73 8.21 -14.17
N PRO A 204 -14.58 7.25 -14.62
CA PRO A 204 -14.65 6.85 -16.02
C PRO A 204 -14.95 8.00 -16.98
N LYS A 205 -15.80 8.95 -16.56
CA LYS A 205 -16.11 10.13 -17.36
C LYS A 205 -14.87 10.97 -17.62
N GLN A 206 -14.09 11.26 -16.58
CA GLN A 206 -12.83 12.00 -16.71
C GLN A 206 -11.85 11.26 -17.62
N LEU A 207 -11.61 9.97 -17.39
CA LEU A 207 -10.72 9.18 -18.24
C LEU A 207 -11.13 9.23 -19.72
N ASN A 208 -12.42 9.05 -20.01
CA ASN A 208 -12.90 9.07 -21.39
C ASN A 208 -12.73 10.45 -22.04
N GLU A 209 -13.03 11.52 -21.32
CA GLU A 209 -12.82 12.89 -21.81
C GLU A 209 -11.34 13.16 -22.07
N GLU A 210 -10.46 12.80 -21.12
CA GLU A 210 -9.02 13.00 -21.23
C GLU A 210 -8.40 12.22 -22.40
N ARG A 211 -8.80 10.96 -22.59
CA ARG A 211 -8.33 10.09 -23.68
C ARG A 211 -8.62 10.62 -25.08
N THR A 212 -9.67 11.42 -25.24
CA THR A 212 -10.04 11.98 -26.55
C THR A 212 -9.13 13.12 -27.00
N ASN A 213 -8.46 13.81 -26.06
CA ASN A 213 -7.59 14.94 -26.37
C ASN A 213 -6.49 15.11 -25.31
N LEU A 214 -5.40 14.37 -25.49
CA LEU A 214 -4.24 14.38 -24.60
C LEU A 214 -3.57 15.77 -24.53
N ASN A 215 -3.61 16.56 -25.61
CA ASN A 215 -3.08 17.92 -25.62
C ASN A 215 -3.77 18.84 -24.61
N ARG A 216 -5.05 18.59 -24.30
CA ARG A 216 -5.82 19.36 -23.31
C ARG A 216 -5.86 18.71 -21.93
N SER A 217 -5.34 17.49 -21.79
CA SER A 217 -5.32 16.70 -20.55
C SER A 217 -3.88 16.35 -20.17
N TRP A 218 -3.43 15.12 -20.42
CA TRP A 218 -2.17 14.55 -19.93
C TRP A 218 -0.91 15.29 -20.40
N TYR A 219 -0.97 15.97 -21.56
CA TYR A 219 0.14 16.76 -22.09
C TYR A 219 0.02 18.25 -21.79
N SER A 220 -0.99 18.66 -21.03
CA SER A 220 -1.17 20.06 -20.58
C SER A 220 -0.43 20.39 -19.28
N VAL A 221 0.19 19.38 -18.65
CA VAL A 221 0.94 19.48 -17.38
C VAL A 221 2.46 19.46 -17.64
N PRO A 222 3.32 19.70 -16.63
CA PRO A 222 4.77 19.56 -16.80
C PRO A 222 5.18 18.13 -17.23
N ARG A 223 6.31 18.00 -17.94
CA ARG A 223 6.76 16.70 -18.50
C ARG A 223 6.91 15.60 -17.45
N LEU A 224 7.34 15.94 -16.24
CA LEU A 224 7.47 15.01 -15.10
C LEU A 224 6.13 14.43 -14.61
N ALA A 225 5.00 14.99 -15.06
CA ALA A 225 3.66 14.46 -14.82
C ALA A 225 2.99 13.94 -16.11
N HIS A 226 3.73 13.80 -17.21
CA HIS A 226 3.23 13.12 -18.40
C HIS A 226 3.29 11.61 -18.19
N PRO A 227 2.21 10.86 -18.50
CA PRO A 227 2.31 9.42 -18.60
C PRO A 227 3.22 9.04 -19.77
N ILE A 228 4.12 8.09 -19.52
CA ILE A 228 5.08 7.60 -20.52
C ILE A 228 4.32 6.84 -21.62
N SER A 229 4.43 7.33 -22.86
CA SER A 229 3.70 6.85 -24.03
C SER A 229 4.07 5.43 -24.47
N GLU A 230 5.20 4.90 -24.02
CA GLU A 230 5.74 3.59 -24.33
C GLU A 230 4.85 2.46 -23.78
N TYR A 231 3.91 2.81 -22.90
CA TYR A 231 2.99 1.89 -22.24
C TYR A 231 1.58 1.85 -22.84
N PHE A 232 1.31 2.64 -23.88
CA PHE A 232 -0.01 2.72 -24.51
C PHE A 232 0.03 3.26 -25.94
N THR A 233 -1.06 3.09 -26.67
CA THR A 233 -1.15 3.55 -28.05
C THR A 233 -1.52 5.04 -28.10
N THR A 234 -0.71 5.86 -28.77
CA THR A 234 -1.09 7.23 -29.13
C THR A 234 -1.52 7.33 -30.59
N ARG A 235 -2.61 8.05 -30.85
CA ARG A 235 -3.09 8.38 -32.20
C ARG A 235 -3.07 9.88 -32.38
N ARG A 236 -2.61 10.35 -33.53
CA ARG A 236 -2.62 11.78 -33.89
C ARG A 236 -3.55 12.02 -35.06
N ASP A 237 -4.50 12.94 -34.90
CA ASP A 237 -5.40 13.33 -35.99
C ASP A 237 -4.75 14.35 -36.94
N SER A 238 -5.44 14.68 -38.04
CA SER A 238 -4.97 15.65 -39.04
C SER A 238 -4.83 17.08 -38.51
N LYS A 239 -5.45 17.39 -37.36
CA LYS A 239 -5.35 18.69 -36.67
C LYS A 239 -4.23 18.70 -35.63
N GLY A 240 -3.51 17.58 -35.47
CA GLY A 240 -2.41 17.42 -34.52
C GLY A 240 -2.84 17.07 -33.10
N THR A 241 -4.11 16.74 -32.86
CA THR A 241 -4.65 16.31 -31.58
C THR A 241 -4.20 14.88 -31.28
N HIS A 242 -3.61 14.65 -30.12
CA HIS A 242 -3.28 13.32 -29.63
C HIS A 242 -4.46 12.73 -28.86
N SER A 243 -4.72 11.44 -29.06
CA SER A 243 -5.73 10.65 -28.35
C SER A 243 -5.17 9.26 -28.07
N THR A 244 -5.79 8.53 -27.16
CA THR A 244 -5.41 7.13 -26.88
C THR A 244 -6.65 6.26 -26.68
N PRO A 245 -6.70 5.06 -27.29
CA PRO A 245 -7.80 4.12 -27.06
C PRO A 245 -7.64 3.31 -25.77
N ASP A 246 -6.42 3.18 -25.25
CA ASP A 246 -6.02 2.18 -24.25
C ASP A 246 -5.21 2.75 -23.08
N GLY A 247 -4.63 3.94 -23.22
CA GLY A 247 -3.73 4.52 -22.22
C GLY A 247 -4.40 4.92 -20.92
N TRP A 248 -3.64 4.98 -19.85
CA TRP A 248 -4.08 5.52 -18.57
C TRP A 248 -3.15 6.68 -18.16
N PRO A 249 -3.63 7.64 -17.35
CA PRO A 249 -2.73 8.62 -16.76
C PRO A 249 -1.77 7.94 -15.78
N CYS A 250 -0.73 8.66 -15.36
CA CYS A 250 0.20 8.22 -14.33
C CYS A 250 -0.17 8.78 -12.95
N GLU A 251 0.45 8.26 -11.88
CA GLU A 251 0.19 8.71 -10.51
C GLU A 251 0.53 10.20 -10.33
N SER A 252 1.63 10.69 -10.93
CA SER A 252 1.97 12.13 -10.93
C SER A 252 0.87 13.02 -11.52
N TYR A 253 0.14 12.55 -12.53
CA TYR A 253 -0.98 13.29 -13.11
C TYR A 253 -2.22 13.24 -12.20
N VAL A 254 -2.63 12.04 -11.80
CA VAL A 254 -3.90 11.84 -11.08
C VAL A 254 -3.81 12.35 -9.64
N GLU A 255 -2.78 11.94 -8.93
CA GLU A 255 -2.59 12.21 -7.51
C GLU A 255 -1.97 13.56 -7.25
N ARG A 256 -0.81 13.85 -7.86
CA ARG A 256 -0.05 15.06 -7.50
C ARG A 256 -0.59 16.30 -8.19
N TRP A 257 -0.94 16.19 -9.48
CA TRP A 257 -1.41 17.35 -10.24
C TRP A 257 -2.90 17.63 -10.06
N HIS A 258 -3.73 16.57 -10.04
CA HIS A 258 -5.19 16.70 -9.93
C HIS A 258 -5.78 16.36 -8.56
N LEU A 259 -4.94 15.99 -7.57
CA LEU A 259 -5.33 15.73 -6.18
C LEU A 259 -6.43 14.67 -6.05
N LYS A 260 -6.51 13.75 -7.02
CA LYS A 260 -7.40 12.59 -6.96
C LYS A 260 -6.65 11.47 -6.25
N ARG A 261 -7.33 10.75 -5.38
CA ARG A 261 -6.72 9.77 -4.46
C ARG A 261 -7.28 8.37 -4.64
N PHE A 262 -8.34 8.18 -5.42
CA PHE A 262 -8.89 6.84 -5.62
C PHE A 262 -9.74 6.67 -6.89
N LEU A 263 -9.86 5.41 -7.32
CA LEU A 263 -10.78 4.92 -8.34
C LEU A 263 -11.72 3.88 -7.73
N VAL A 264 -12.93 3.78 -8.26
CA VAL A 264 -13.91 2.76 -7.86
C VAL A 264 -14.35 1.96 -9.07
N GLY A 265 -14.33 0.64 -8.98
CA GLY A 265 -14.79 -0.26 -10.04
C GLY A 265 -15.70 -1.36 -9.53
N TRP A 266 -16.41 -2.00 -10.44
CA TRP A 266 -17.23 -3.17 -10.13
C TRP A 266 -16.39 -4.45 -10.09
N GLY A 267 -16.52 -5.20 -8.99
CA GLY A 267 -16.02 -6.57 -8.83
C GLY A 267 -17.09 -7.60 -9.17
N THR A 268 -17.34 -8.53 -8.25
CA THR A 268 -18.38 -9.55 -8.38
C THR A 268 -19.76 -8.98 -8.10
N ILE A 269 -20.79 -9.45 -8.82
CA ILE A 269 -22.17 -9.00 -8.64
C ILE A 269 -23.03 -10.26 -8.49
N ASP A 270 -23.73 -10.37 -7.37
CA ASP A 270 -24.63 -11.50 -7.15
C ASP A 270 -25.82 -11.47 -8.11
N PRO A 271 -26.39 -12.64 -8.48
CA PRO A 271 -27.56 -12.70 -9.36
C PRO A 271 -28.74 -11.85 -8.87
N GLN A 272 -28.93 -11.74 -7.55
CA GLN A 272 -30.00 -10.95 -6.93
C GLN A 272 -29.83 -9.44 -7.16
N MET A 273 -28.59 -8.99 -7.41
CA MET A 273 -28.23 -7.59 -7.68
C MET A 273 -27.98 -7.33 -9.18
N ALA A 274 -28.31 -8.28 -10.06
CA ALA A 274 -28.10 -8.15 -11.50
C ALA A 274 -28.87 -6.97 -12.12
N ASN A 275 -30.00 -6.58 -11.51
CA ASN A 275 -30.85 -5.47 -11.94
C ASN A 275 -30.51 -4.13 -11.26
N TYR A 276 -29.41 -4.05 -10.50
CA TYR A 276 -28.88 -2.77 -10.01
C TYR A 276 -28.72 -1.78 -11.19
N ASP A 277 -29.03 -0.50 -10.99
CA ASP A 277 -28.91 0.52 -12.04
C ASP A 277 -27.45 0.93 -12.27
N PHE A 278 -26.69 0.04 -12.92
CA PHE A 278 -25.29 0.28 -13.30
C PHE A 278 -25.14 1.44 -14.29
N ASN A 279 -26.20 1.76 -15.06
CA ASN A 279 -26.14 2.80 -16.07
C ASN A 279 -26.10 4.20 -15.44
N SER A 280 -26.83 4.42 -14.34
CA SER A 280 -26.76 5.68 -13.60
C SER A 280 -25.38 5.92 -12.97
N ASP A 281 -24.65 4.86 -12.60
CA ASP A 281 -23.30 4.95 -12.02
C ASP A 281 -22.16 4.92 -13.07
N ARG A 282 -22.46 4.72 -14.36
CA ARG A 282 -21.44 4.49 -15.42
C ARG A 282 -20.37 5.59 -15.55
N ASN A 283 -20.70 6.80 -15.13
CA ASN A 283 -19.81 7.96 -15.19
C ASN A 283 -18.93 8.09 -13.93
N LEU A 284 -19.26 7.36 -12.87
CA LEU A 284 -18.60 7.42 -11.56
C LEU A 284 -17.84 6.12 -11.28
N ILE A 285 -18.46 4.96 -11.49
CA ILE A 285 -17.86 3.66 -11.20
C ILE A 285 -17.44 2.97 -12.49
N PHE A 286 -16.19 2.52 -12.51
CA PHE A 286 -15.57 1.80 -13.61
C PHE A 286 -16.26 0.44 -13.87
N PRO A 287 -16.49 0.07 -15.14
CA PRO A 287 -17.14 -1.20 -15.48
C PRO A 287 -16.29 -2.39 -15.02
N ARG A 288 -16.93 -3.56 -14.90
CA ARG A 288 -16.22 -4.81 -14.57
C ARG A 288 -15.06 -5.05 -15.53
N ALA A 289 -14.01 -5.68 -15.00
CA ALA A 289 -12.78 -6.02 -15.71
C ALA A 289 -11.90 -4.83 -16.16
N SER A 290 -12.27 -3.57 -15.87
CA SER A 290 -11.48 -2.40 -16.28
C SER A 290 -10.40 -2.01 -15.28
N LEU A 291 -10.65 -2.16 -13.97
CA LEU A 291 -9.68 -1.89 -12.90
C LEU A 291 -8.95 -3.15 -12.40
N ALA A 292 -9.33 -4.32 -12.91
CA ALA A 292 -8.80 -5.62 -12.51
C ALA A 292 -9.02 -6.64 -13.62
N ALA A 293 -8.02 -7.48 -13.87
CA ALA A 293 -8.07 -8.63 -14.76
C ALA A 293 -7.50 -9.82 -13.99
N SER A 294 -8.35 -10.80 -13.69
CA SER A 294 -7.94 -12.00 -12.97
C SER A 294 -6.98 -12.81 -13.84
N GLN A 295 -5.77 -12.99 -13.32
CA GLN A 295 -4.70 -13.77 -13.94
C GLN A 295 -4.66 -15.15 -13.29
N LYS A 296 -4.89 -16.18 -14.10
CA LYS A 296 -4.69 -17.56 -13.68
C LYS A 296 -3.20 -17.86 -13.66
N ILE A 297 -2.72 -18.31 -12.51
CA ILE A 297 -1.32 -18.68 -12.28
C ILE A 297 -1.25 -20.18 -12.03
N ASP A 298 -0.36 -20.86 -12.74
CA ASP A 298 -0.05 -22.26 -12.45
C ASP A 298 1.16 -22.30 -11.53
N ILE A 299 0.97 -22.90 -10.37
CA ILE A 299 1.98 -22.99 -9.32
C ILE A 299 2.45 -24.44 -9.20
N SER A 300 3.76 -24.64 -9.02
CA SER A 300 4.29 -25.90 -8.50
C SER A 300 5.06 -25.71 -7.21
N ASN A 301 4.82 -26.63 -6.27
CA ASN A 301 5.68 -26.80 -5.11
C ASN A 301 6.99 -27.42 -5.58
N SER A 302 8.11 -26.76 -5.29
CA SER A 302 9.42 -27.39 -5.37
C SER A 302 9.50 -28.54 -4.37
N SER A 303 10.26 -29.59 -4.70
CA SER A 303 10.60 -30.68 -3.78
C SER A 303 11.62 -30.27 -2.71
N ASP A 304 12.34 -29.16 -2.91
CA ASP A 304 13.31 -28.64 -1.97
C ASP A 304 12.68 -27.52 -1.14
N ALA A 305 12.58 -27.70 0.18
CA ALA A 305 12.01 -26.71 1.10
C ALA A 305 12.71 -25.32 1.09
N SER A 306 13.87 -25.20 0.42
CA SER A 306 14.64 -23.98 0.25
C SER A 306 14.44 -23.26 -1.09
N SER A 307 13.91 -23.92 -2.11
CA SER A 307 13.49 -23.25 -3.34
C SER A 307 11.97 -23.15 -3.26
N GLY A 308 11.45 -21.93 -3.12
CA GLY A 308 10.03 -21.72 -2.84
C GLY A 308 9.10 -22.16 -3.99
N THR A 309 7.90 -21.61 -3.94
CA THR A 309 6.89 -21.81 -4.98
C THR A 309 7.40 -21.28 -6.32
N ILE A 310 7.30 -22.06 -7.39
CA ILE A 310 7.66 -21.60 -8.74
C ILE A 310 6.37 -21.36 -9.52
N ILE A 311 6.19 -20.13 -9.99
CA ILE A 311 5.14 -19.78 -10.97
C ILE A 311 5.56 -20.38 -12.31
N LYS A 312 4.85 -21.42 -12.77
CA LYS A 312 5.13 -22.12 -14.02
C LYS A 312 4.56 -21.42 -15.24
N SER A 313 3.39 -20.79 -15.10
CA SER A 313 2.66 -20.15 -16.18
C SER A 313 1.82 -18.98 -15.66
N GLY A 314 1.42 -18.08 -16.56
CA GLY A 314 0.54 -16.95 -16.25
C GLY A 314 1.25 -15.66 -15.83
N CYS A 315 2.58 -15.67 -15.73
CA CYS A 315 3.44 -14.51 -15.51
C CYS A 315 3.41 -13.55 -16.72
N LEU A 316 3.51 -12.23 -16.51
CA LEU A 316 3.67 -11.27 -17.62
C LEU A 316 5.11 -11.21 -18.13
N PHE A 317 6.07 -11.59 -17.28
CA PHE A 317 7.46 -11.73 -17.68
C PHE A 317 7.62 -12.90 -18.66
N ASP A 318 8.23 -12.60 -19.80
CA ASP A 318 8.64 -13.58 -20.79
C ASP A 318 10.18 -13.57 -20.93
N PRO A 319 10.89 -14.63 -20.55
CA PRO A 319 12.35 -14.69 -20.66
C PRO A 319 12.85 -14.74 -22.11
N GLN A 320 11.98 -15.03 -23.08
CA GLN A 320 12.34 -15.15 -24.50
C GLN A 320 12.05 -13.87 -25.30
N SER A 321 11.32 -12.92 -24.72
CA SER A 321 10.84 -11.73 -25.41
C SER A 321 10.77 -10.52 -24.49
N THR A 322 11.26 -9.37 -24.97
CA THR A 322 11.03 -8.06 -24.35
C THR A 322 9.77 -7.38 -24.86
N ASN A 323 9.08 -7.97 -25.85
CA ASN A 323 7.80 -7.50 -26.35
C ASN A 323 6.67 -8.08 -25.48
N VAL A 324 6.35 -7.36 -24.40
CA VAL A 324 5.31 -7.73 -23.45
C VAL A 324 3.96 -7.22 -23.95
N ALA A 325 2.95 -8.10 -23.96
CA ALA A 325 1.57 -7.72 -24.24
C ALA A 325 1.03 -6.84 -23.11
N LEU A 326 1.08 -5.51 -23.29
CA LEU A 326 0.57 -4.55 -22.34
C LEU A 326 -0.97 -4.59 -22.27
N SER A 327 -1.50 -4.90 -21.09
CA SER A 327 -2.93 -4.95 -20.83
C SER A 327 -3.51 -3.57 -20.54
N ALA A 328 -4.74 -3.31 -21.02
CA ALA A 328 -5.48 -2.09 -20.68
C ALA A 328 -6.09 -2.10 -19.26
N SER A 329 -5.95 -3.20 -18.52
CA SER A 329 -6.46 -3.43 -17.15
C SER A 329 -5.39 -4.04 -16.26
N TRP A 330 -5.56 -3.98 -14.94
CA TRP A 330 -4.59 -4.39 -13.92
C TRP A 330 -4.57 -5.91 -13.75
N PRO A 331 -3.45 -6.60 -14.04
CA PRO A 331 -3.33 -8.03 -13.77
C PRO A 331 -3.30 -8.28 -12.26
N GLU A 332 -4.19 -9.14 -11.77
CA GLU A 332 -4.25 -9.50 -10.36
C GLU A 332 -4.48 -11.00 -10.16
N SER A 333 -3.94 -11.56 -9.08
CA SER A 333 -4.20 -12.95 -8.70
C SER A 333 -4.62 -13.04 -7.25
N THR A 334 -5.70 -13.78 -7.01
CA THR A 334 -6.24 -13.99 -5.66
C THR A 334 -5.51 -15.14 -5.00
N ILE A 335 -5.04 -14.90 -3.78
CA ILE A 335 -4.31 -15.85 -2.96
C ILE A 335 -5.20 -16.24 -1.79
N ASP A 336 -5.63 -17.50 -1.79
CA ASP A 336 -6.39 -18.10 -0.69
C ASP A 336 -5.46 -18.76 0.32
N GLU A 337 -5.89 -18.92 1.57
CA GLU A 337 -5.08 -19.48 2.67
C GLU A 337 -4.60 -20.92 2.47
N ARG A 338 -5.18 -21.66 1.52
CA ARG A 338 -5.01 -23.11 1.34
C ARG A 338 -3.62 -23.54 0.83
N TYR A 339 -2.66 -22.62 0.71
CA TYR A 339 -1.29 -22.98 0.35
C TYR A 339 -0.53 -23.48 1.60
N ASP A 340 -0.99 -24.62 2.15
CA ASP A 340 -0.52 -25.27 3.38
C ASP A 340 0.98 -25.66 3.40
N LEU A 341 1.73 -25.34 2.35
CA LEU A 341 3.11 -25.81 2.15
C LEU A 341 4.14 -24.70 1.93
N HIS A 342 3.76 -23.41 1.87
CA HIS A 342 4.70 -22.32 1.54
C HIS A 342 4.57 -21.06 2.39
N PRO A 343 5.69 -20.36 2.67
CA PRO A 343 5.64 -19.03 3.25
C PRO A 343 4.98 -18.05 2.27
N LEU A 344 3.76 -17.62 2.61
CA LEU A 344 2.92 -16.73 1.80
C LEU A 344 3.68 -15.51 1.23
N HIS A 345 4.60 -14.95 2.01
CA HIS A 345 5.41 -13.79 1.61
C HIS A 345 6.29 -14.04 0.37
N LEU A 346 6.79 -15.27 0.15
CA LEU A 346 7.61 -15.58 -1.03
C LEU A 346 6.79 -15.51 -2.32
N LEU A 347 5.59 -16.09 -2.29
CA LEU A 347 4.66 -16.06 -3.44
C LEU A 347 4.28 -14.62 -3.82
N TRP A 348 4.18 -13.71 -2.86
CA TRP A 348 3.87 -12.30 -3.14
C TRP A 348 4.99 -11.60 -3.88
N GLY A 349 6.23 -11.81 -3.42
CA GLY A 349 7.41 -11.30 -4.11
C GLY A 349 7.48 -11.81 -5.55
N ASP A 350 7.21 -13.11 -5.75
CA ASP A 350 7.23 -13.72 -7.09
C ASP A 350 6.09 -13.22 -7.98
N LEU A 351 4.88 -13.00 -7.44
CA LEU A 351 3.77 -12.40 -8.19
C LEU A 351 4.06 -10.96 -8.61
N ILE A 352 4.61 -10.15 -7.72
CA ILE A 352 5.03 -8.79 -8.04
C ILE A 352 6.14 -8.80 -9.09
N ALA A 353 7.13 -9.67 -8.98
CA ALA A 353 8.18 -9.85 -9.99
C ALA A 353 7.60 -10.29 -11.34
N CYS A 354 6.49 -11.02 -11.33
CA CYS A 354 5.70 -11.38 -12.49
C CYS A 354 4.81 -10.26 -13.07
N GLY A 355 4.81 -9.08 -12.47
CA GLY A 355 3.98 -7.94 -12.86
C GLY A 355 2.51 -8.08 -12.46
N ILE A 356 2.18 -8.96 -11.51
CA ILE A 356 0.81 -9.26 -11.08
C ILE A 356 0.60 -8.75 -9.66
N SER A 357 -0.52 -8.07 -9.43
CA SER A 357 -0.92 -7.63 -8.08
C SER A 357 -1.41 -8.83 -7.25
N PRO A 358 -0.79 -9.16 -6.10
CA PRO A 358 -1.28 -10.18 -5.19
C PRO A 358 -2.47 -9.65 -4.39
N ILE A 359 -3.59 -10.39 -4.39
CA ILE A 359 -4.80 -10.03 -3.64
C ILE A 359 -5.08 -11.12 -2.60
N VAL A 360 -5.05 -10.79 -1.31
CA VAL A 360 -5.40 -11.74 -0.26
C VAL A 360 -6.89 -11.90 -0.11
N ASN A 361 -7.36 -13.13 -0.16
CA ASN A 361 -8.73 -13.47 0.21
C ASN A 361 -8.76 -14.44 1.39
N ALA A 362 -8.02 -14.12 2.45
CA ALA A 362 -7.91 -14.95 3.63
C ALA A 362 -7.54 -14.14 4.90
N THR A 363 -7.71 -14.73 6.07
CA THR A 363 -7.35 -14.16 7.38
C THR A 363 -5.94 -14.62 7.79
N LEU A 364 -4.92 -13.87 7.39
CA LEU A 364 -3.52 -14.26 7.53
C LEU A 364 -3.13 -14.66 8.96
N SER A 365 -2.52 -15.83 9.10
CA SER A 365 -2.16 -16.42 10.41
C SER A 365 -3.34 -16.56 11.38
N ASN A 366 -4.55 -16.74 10.85
CA ASN A 366 -5.80 -16.81 11.60
C ASN A 366 -6.05 -15.58 12.48
N VAL A 367 -5.52 -14.40 12.16
CA VAL A 367 -5.76 -13.15 12.91
C VAL A 367 -6.16 -12.04 11.95
N THR A 368 -7.11 -11.19 12.35
CA THR A 368 -7.55 -10.03 11.56
C THR A 368 -6.61 -8.85 11.81
N ALA A 369 -6.52 -7.92 10.85
CA ALA A 369 -5.52 -6.84 10.93
C ALA A 369 -5.77 -5.83 12.08
N ASN A 370 -6.97 -5.81 12.69
CA ASN A 370 -7.23 -5.03 13.91
C ASN A 370 -6.67 -5.70 15.18
N GLU A 371 -6.63 -7.04 15.22
CA GLU A 371 -6.11 -7.83 16.33
C GLU A 371 -4.58 -7.90 16.28
N ASP A 372 -4.03 -8.26 15.11
CA ASP A 372 -2.58 -8.26 14.85
C ASP A 372 -2.32 -7.99 13.36
N PHE A 373 -1.72 -6.84 13.07
CA PHE A 373 -1.46 -6.40 11.70
C PHE A 373 -0.17 -7.01 11.10
N ARG A 374 0.70 -7.64 11.90
CA ARG A 374 2.04 -8.09 11.47
C ARG A 374 2.04 -9.08 10.31
N PRO A 375 1.09 -10.05 10.22
CA PRO A 375 1.02 -10.92 9.04
C PRO A 375 0.75 -10.15 7.74
N TYR A 376 -0.08 -9.10 7.80
CA TYR A 376 -0.39 -8.22 6.67
C TYR A 376 0.78 -7.29 6.35
N GLU A 377 1.47 -6.79 7.37
CA GLU A 377 2.70 -6.01 7.21
C GLU A 377 3.77 -6.80 6.45
N ASN A 378 4.08 -8.03 6.90
CA ASN A 378 5.05 -8.90 6.24
C ASN A 378 4.69 -9.14 4.77
N ALA A 379 3.40 -9.25 4.47
CA ALA A 379 2.94 -9.51 3.13
C ALA A 379 3.07 -8.26 2.23
N SER A 380 2.65 -7.09 2.73
CA SER A 380 2.86 -5.80 2.04
C SER A 380 4.36 -5.53 1.79
N GLN A 381 5.20 -5.74 2.81
CA GLN A 381 6.66 -5.58 2.72
C GLN A 381 7.27 -6.52 1.68
N ALA A 382 6.78 -7.76 1.58
CA ALA A 382 7.24 -8.72 0.57
C ALA A 382 6.86 -8.33 -0.86
N SER A 383 5.85 -7.45 -1.04
CA SER A 383 5.53 -6.86 -2.34
C SER A 383 6.46 -5.72 -2.76
N SER A 384 7.39 -5.26 -1.90
CA SER A 384 8.46 -4.39 -2.37
C SER A 384 9.33 -5.12 -3.38
N TRP A 385 9.71 -4.47 -4.48
CA TRP A 385 10.45 -5.07 -5.60
C TRP A 385 11.83 -4.46 -5.83
N ALA A 386 12.09 -3.29 -5.26
CA ALA A 386 13.28 -2.48 -5.52
C ALA A 386 14.44 -2.83 -4.58
N TRP A 387 14.44 -2.28 -3.37
CA TRP A 387 15.51 -2.45 -2.39
C TRP A 387 15.61 -3.86 -1.84
N ALA A 388 16.83 -4.25 -1.48
CA ALA A 388 17.07 -5.45 -0.68
C ALA A 388 16.48 -5.31 0.73
N GLN A 389 16.31 -6.43 1.43
CA GLN A 389 15.73 -6.42 2.77
C GLN A 389 16.59 -5.58 3.73
N GLY A 390 15.97 -4.59 4.36
CA GLY A 390 16.65 -3.67 5.28
C GLY A 390 17.31 -2.48 4.62
N GLU A 391 17.34 -2.40 3.29
CA GLU A 391 17.87 -1.27 2.53
C GLU A 391 16.76 -0.26 2.15
N PRO A 392 17.09 1.01 1.86
CA PRO A 392 18.42 1.64 1.95
C PRO A 392 18.69 2.10 3.37
N ASN A 393 19.58 1.41 4.09
CA ASN A 393 19.96 1.80 5.44
C ASN A 393 21.47 2.09 5.50
N PRO A 394 21.90 3.24 6.03
CA PRO A 394 23.31 3.41 6.35
C PRO A 394 23.71 2.36 7.39
N ASP A 395 24.76 1.58 7.08
CA ASP A 395 25.33 0.54 7.94
C ASP A 395 25.32 0.89 9.44
N TYR A 396 24.76 -0.03 10.25
CA TYR A 396 25.07 -0.42 11.64
C TYR A 396 25.50 0.61 12.70
N SER A 397 25.46 1.92 12.44
CA SER A 397 25.68 2.96 13.43
C SER A 397 24.74 4.14 13.14
N PRO A 398 23.96 4.61 14.13
CA PRO A 398 23.04 5.74 13.99
C PRO A 398 23.81 7.08 13.96
N SER A 399 25.05 7.10 13.49
CA SER A 399 25.84 8.32 13.30
C SER A 399 25.42 8.95 11.99
N ASP A 400 24.23 9.54 12.04
CA ASP A 400 23.71 10.55 11.12
C ASP A 400 23.61 10.10 9.64
N VAL A 401 22.37 9.89 9.17
CA VAL A 401 22.08 9.59 7.75
C VAL A 401 22.71 10.62 6.81
N PHE A 402 22.98 11.85 7.29
CA PHE A 402 23.68 12.90 6.57
C PHE A 402 25.18 12.66 6.38
N LEU A 403 25.83 11.82 7.20
CA LEU A 403 27.26 11.49 7.11
C LEU A 403 27.58 10.28 6.23
N SER A 404 26.58 9.52 5.79
CA SER A 404 26.77 8.38 4.88
C SER A 404 27.30 8.85 3.51
N ASP A 405 28.32 8.16 3.00
CA ASP A 405 28.85 8.33 1.63
C ASP A 405 28.18 7.37 0.62
N LEU A 406 27.28 6.50 1.08
CA LEU A 406 26.54 5.55 0.26
C LEU A 406 25.32 6.24 -0.38
N ARG A 407 25.56 7.02 -1.43
CA ARG A 407 24.57 7.92 -2.06
C ARG A 407 24.06 7.48 -3.42
N CYS A 408 24.62 6.44 -4.02
CA CYS A 408 24.20 5.94 -5.33
C CYS A 408 23.72 4.50 -5.23
N ALA A 409 22.69 4.16 -5.99
CA ALA A 409 22.09 2.83 -5.95
C ALA A 409 22.69 1.93 -7.04
N ARG A 410 22.91 0.66 -6.68
CA ARG A 410 23.31 -0.40 -7.61
C ARG A 410 22.30 -1.53 -7.57
N ALA A 411 22.04 -2.16 -8.72
CA ALA A 411 21.29 -3.41 -8.79
C ALA A 411 22.26 -4.59 -8.72
N ASP A 412 21.93 -5.59 -7.91
CA ASP A 412 22.82 -6.70 -7.58
C ASP A 412 22.27 -8.04 -8.08
N VAL A 413 23.04 -8.72 -8.93
CA VAL A 413 22.60 -9.97 -9.56
C VAL A 413 22.51 -11.14 -8.57
N SER A 414 23.32 -11.17 -7.51
CA SER A 414 23.27 -12.22 -6.48
C SER A 414 21.97 -12.14 -5.66
N PHE A 415 21.34 -10.96 -5.62
CA PHE A 415 20.10 -10.70 -4.90
C PHE A 415 18.92 -10.48 -5.85
N LYS A 416 18.84 -11.21 -6.97
CA LYS A 416 17.71 -11.11 -7.91
C LYS A 416 17.43 -9.69 -8.45
N GLY A 417 18.48 -8.89 -8.62
CA GLY A 417 18.39 -7.51 -9.09
C GLY A 417 17.87 -6.52 -8.04
N ARG A 418 17.91 -6.88 -6.76
CA ARG A 418 17.57 -5.96 -5.66
C ARG A 418 18.61 -4.86 -5.52
N TRP A 419 18.16 -3.72 -5.00
CA TRP A 419 18.98 -2.51 -4.95
C TRP A 419 19.70 -2.38 -3.63
N PHE A 420 20.93 -1.87 -3.69
CA PHE A 420 21.78 -1.57 -2.55
C PHE A 420 22.38 -0.18 -2.70
N PRO A 421 22.58 0.57 -1.60
CA PRO A 421 23.34 1.81 -1.63
C PRO A 421 24.84 1.50 -1.74
N THR A 422 25.60 2.35 -2.42
CA THR A 422 27.05 2.29 -2.48
C THR A 422 27.66 3.67 -2.75
N LYS A 423 28.99 3.78 -2.69
CA LYS A 423 29.72 5.03 -2.96
C LYS A 423 29.66 5.35 -4.45
N CYS A 424 29.23 6.56 -4.79
CA CYS A 424 29.11 7.01 -6.18
C CYS A 424 30.45 7.01 -6.97
N SER A 425 31.57 6.95 -6.26
CA SER A 425 32.92 6.86 -6.83
C SER A 425 33.35 5.46 -7.24
N ASP A 426 32.60 4.41 -6.90
CA ASP A 426 32.91 3.04 -7.32
C ASP A 426 32.82 2.90 -8.84
N ASP A 427 33.60 2.00 -9.42
CA ASP A 427 33.55 1.71 -10.86
C ASP A 427 32.71 0.47 -11.13
N LEU A 428 31.49 0.67 -11.65
CA LEU A 428 30.57 -0.40 -12.05
C LEU A 428 30.16 -0.22 -13.52
N TYR A 429 29.68 -1.29 -14.14
CA TYR A 429 28.95 -1.14 -15.40
C TYR A 429 27.66 -0.38 -15.15
N GLY A 430 27.25 0.48 -16.09
CA GLY A 430 25.98 1.20 -16.00
C GLY A 430 24.86 0.53 -16.79
N ALA A 431 23.68 0.41 -16.19
CA ALA A 431 22.49 -0.10 -16.86
C ALA A 431 21.83 0.99 -17.72
N CYS A 432 21.84 0.79 -19.04
CA CYS A 432 21.26 1.71 -20.00
C CYS A 432 20.01 1.09 -20.63
N ARG A 433 18.88 1.81 -20.61
CA ARG A 433 17.67 1.38 -21.32
C ARG A 433 17.82 1.67 -22.82
N VAL A 434 17.48 0.70 -23.66
CA VAL A 434 17.60 0.80 -25.11
C VAL A 434 16.40 1.54 -25.69
N GLY A 435 16.66 2.67 -26.34
CA GLY A 435 15.64 3.53 -26.95
C GLY A 435 14.46 3.80 -26.03
N ASN A 436 13.26 3.53 -26.56
CA ASN A 436 11.99 3.67 -25.86
C ASN A 436 11.39 2.31 -25.49
N GLU A 437 12.21 1.27 -25.32
CA GLU A 437 11.77 -0.09 -25.00
C GLU A 437 11.86 -0.32 -23.47
N PRO A 438 10.74 -0.41 -22.72
CA PRO A 438 10.75 -0.48 -21.25
C PRO A 438 11.51 -1.68 -20.68
N PHE A 439 11.55 -2.79 -21.41
CA PHE A 439 12.05 -4.08 -20.94
C PHE A 439 13.41 -4.45 -21.54
N GLN A 440 14.02 -3.58 -22.35
CA GLN A 440 15.28 -3.86 -23.02
C GLN A 440 16.43 -3.04 -22.43
N TRP A 441 17.47 -3.75 -22.01
CA TRP A 441 18.62 -3.19 -21.30
C TRP A 441 19.92 -3.51 -22.03
N THR A 442 20.91 -2.64 -21.85
CA THR A 442 22.30 -2.83 -22.24
C THR A 442 23.22 -2.28 -21.16
N LEU A 443 24.52 -2.57 -21.23
CA LEU A 443 25.53 -2.04 -20.31
C LEU A 443 26.47 -1.05 -21.00
N THR A 444 27.07 -0.16 -20.22
CA THR A 444 28.26 0.58 -20.63
C THR A 444 29.37 -0.38 -21.08
N SER A 445 30.25 0.05 -21.99
CA SER A 445 31.34 -0.80 -22.49
C SER A 445 32.40 -1.12 -21.43
N GLU A 446 32.54 -0.23 -20.44
CA GLU A 446 33.49 -0.36 -19.34
C GLU A 446 32.84 0.05 -18.01
N ARG A 447 33.52 -0.28 -16.91
CA ARG A 447 33.12 0.13 -15.58
C ARG A 447 33.52 1.59 -15.36
N VAL A 448 32.60 2.40 -14.83
CA VAL A 448 32.79 3.83 -14.60
C VAL A 448 32.10 4.27 -13.31
N SER A 449 32.52 5.40 -12.76
CA SER A 449 31.80 6.11 -11.68
C SER A 449 30.36 6.48 -12.08
N TYR A 450 29.47 6.58 -11.09
CA TYR A 450 28.03 6.84 -11.29
C TYR A 450 27.77 8.08 -12.17
N GLY A 451 28.45 9.19 -11.89
CA GLY A 451 28.28 10.45 -12.63
C GLY A 451 28.74 10.38 -14.09
N SER A 452 29.52 9.36 -14.47
CA SER A 452 30.05 9.16 -15.82
C SER A 452 29.19 8.19 -16.65
N VAL A 453 28.20 7.51 -16.07
CA VAL A 453 27.43 6.47 -16.79
C VAL A 453 26.67 7.05 -17.97
N ALA A 454 26.00 8.19 -17.79
CA ALA A 454 25.12 8.77 -18.81
C ALA A 454 25.83 9.05 -20.14
N VAL A 455 27.10 9.47 -20.10
CA VAL A 455 27.90 9.75 -21.31
C VAL A 455 28.58 8.51 -21.90
N ASN A 456 28.62 7.40 -21.15
CA ASN A 456 29.22 6.13 -21.57
C ASN A 456 28.18 5.07 -21.98
N CYS A 457 26.88 5.41 -21.96
CA CYS A 457 25.86 4.53 -22.49
C CYS A 457 26.04 4.34 -24.01
N PRO A 458 25.88 3.10 -24.54
CA PRO A 458 25.92 2.85 -25.97
C PRO A 458 24.94 3.70 -26.79
N GLU A 459 25.21 3.85 -28.09
CA GLU A 459 24.29 4.55 -29.00
C GLU A 459 22.87 3.98 -28.92
N ASN A 460 21.87 4.86 -29.01
CA ASN A 460 20.46 4.52 -28.85
C ASN A 460 20.13 3.89 -27.48
N SER A 461 20.87 4.23 -26.42
CA SER A 461 20.53 3.87 -25.05
C SER A 461 20.77 5.04 -24.08
N THR A 462 20.12 5.01 -22.92
CA THR A 462 20.20 6.08 -21.92
C THR A 462 20.32 5.49 -20.51
N PHE A 463 21.11 6.12 -19.64
CA PHE A 463 21.21 5.69 -18.25
C PHE A 463 19.83 5.78 -17.59
N SER A 464 19.38 4.69 -16.97
CA SER A 464 18.01 4.60 -16.45
C SER A 464 17.94 3.71 -15.24
N VAL A 465 16.82 3.81 -14.52
CA VAL A 465 16.41 2.92 -13.43
C VAL A 465 15.19 2.11 -13.87
N PRO A 466 15.02 0.85 -13.43
CA PRO A 466 13.76 0.15 -13.58
C PRO A 466 12.63 0.89 -12.85
N ARG A 467 11.52 1.14 -13.54
CA ARG A 467 10.39 1.94 -13.04
C ARG A 467 9.21 1.09 -12.59
N THR A 468 9.24 -0.21 -12.83
CA THR A 468 8.24 -1.18 -12.36
C THR A 468 8.93 -2.45 -11.88
N SER A 469 8.22 -3.28 -11.12
CA SER A 469 8.71 -4.61 -10.75
C SER A 469 9.07 -5.46 -11.97
N LEU A 470 8.27 -5.37 -13.04
CA LEU A 470 8.51 -6.11 -14.28
C LEU A 470 9.77 -5.60 -15.00
N GLU A 471 9.97 -4.28 -15.10
CA GLU A 471 11.22 -3.73 -15.64
C GLU A 471 12.45 -4.22 -14.83
N ASN A 472 12.33 -4.32 -13.50
CA ASN A 472 13.41 -4.79 -12.62
C ASN A 472 13.72 -6.28 -12.85
N THR A 473 12.68 -7.10 -13.03
CA THR A 473 12.81 -8.52 -13.40
C THR A 473 13.52 -8.67 -14.74
N TYR A 474 13.14 -7.89 -15.76
CA TYR A 474 13.82 -7.90 -17.05
C TYR A 474 15.29 -7.50 -16.97
N LEU A 475 15.62 -6.44 -16.19
CA LEU A 475 17.01 -6.06 -15.94
C LEU A 475 17.77 -7.22 -15.28
N TYR A 476 17.24 -7.79 -14.19
CA TYR A 476 17.87 -8.92 -13.50
C TYR A 476 18.15 -10.11 -14.43
N HIS A 477 17.18 -10.50 -15.25
CA HIS A 477 17.35 -11.62 -16.18
C HIS A 477 18.35 -11.31 -17.29
N TYR A 478 18.37 -10.07 -17.79
CA TYR A 478 19.41 -9.61 -18.71
C TYR A 478 20.80 -9.73 -18.08
N LEU A 479 21.00 -9.19 -16.87
CA LEU A 479 22.28 -9.25 -16.15
C LEU A 479 22.71 -10.70 -15.87
N SER A 480 21.77 -11.56 -15.49
CA SER A 480 22.01 -13.00 -15.23
C SER A 480 22.37 -13.78 -16.49
N SER A 481 21.99 -13.29 -17.68
CA SER A 481 22.33 -13.91 -18.96
C SER A 481 23.75 -13.57 -19.42
N LEU A 482 24.39 -12.57 -18.81
CA LEU A 482 25.74 -12.14 -19.18
C LEU A 482 26.79 -13.17 -18.75
N PRO A 483 27.93 -13.24 -19.47
CA PRO A 483 29.03 -14.12 -19.07
C PRO A 483 29.56 -13.77 -17.68
N LYS A 484 29.98 -14.78 -16.90
CA LYS A 484 30.54 -14.60 -15.56
C LYS A 484 31.75 -13.66 -15.48
N VAL A 485 32.48 -13.49 -16.58
CA VAL A 485 33.62 -12.55 -16.67
C VAL A 485 33.17 -11.09 -16.61
N VAL A 486 31.91 -10.80 -16.97
CA VAL A 486 31.32 -9.46 -16.90
C VAL A 486 30.73 -9.25 -15.50
N LEU A 487 29.87 -10.18 -15.08
CA LEU A 487 29.25 -10.20 -13.76
C LEU A 487 29.27 -11.61 -13.18
N ASP A 488 29.86 -11.78 -12.00
CA ASP A 488 29.90 -13.05 -11.27
C ASP A 488 28.97 -13.00 -10.04
N PRO A 489 27.77 -13.63 -10.11
CA PRO A 489 26.85 -13.68 -8.99
C PRO A 489 27.41 -14.37 -7.73
N SER A 490 28.49 -15.15 -7.87
CA SER A 490 29.15 -15.85 -6.77
C SER A 490 30.35 -15.10 -6.17
N SER A 491 30.70 -13.93 -6.72
CA SER A 491 31.78 -13.11 -6.15
C SER A 491 31.35 -12.49 -4.82
N ASP A 492 32.29 -12.40 -3.87
CA ASP A 492 32.09 -11.63 -2.63
C ASP A 492 32.21 -10.12 -2.89
N ALA A 493 32.91 -9.71 -3.95
CA ALA A 493 33.13 -8.33 -4.31
C ALA A 493 31.89 -7.75 -5.00
N HIS A 494 31.30 -6.69 -4.43
CA HIS A 494 30.04 -6.14 -4.96
C HIS A 494 30.20 -5.55 -6.36
N ASP A 495 31.38 -5.06 -6.71
CA ASP A 495 31.69 -4.48 -8.02
C ASP A 495 31.75 -5.52 -9.14
N GLU A 496 31.97 -6.80 -8.81
CA GLU A 496 31.93 -7.91 -9.75
C GLU A 496 30.54 -8.47 -9.99
N ARG A 497 29.53 -8.06 -9.21
CA ARG A 497 28.16 -8.62 -9.27
C ARG A 497 27.06 -7.57 -9.36
N SER A 498 27.42 -6.30 -9.54
CA SER A 498 26.47 -5.19 -9.54
C SER A 498 26.65 -4.24 -10.72
N VAL A 499 25.58 -3.53 -11.02
CA VAL A 499 25.56 -2.46 -12.02
C VAL A 499 24.92 -1.20 -11.46
N TRP A 500 25.33 -0.04 -11.96
CA TRP A 500 24.64 1.22 -11.67
C TRP A 500 23.23 1.21 -12.26
N ILE A 501 22.29 1.71 -11.48
CA ILE A 501 20.95 2.12 -11.93
C ILE A 501 20.82 3.63 -11.68
N ASP A 502 20.07 4.35 -12.51
CA ASP A 502 19.93 5.80 -12.36
C ASP A 502 19.06 6.18 -11.15
N LEU A 503 19.62 6.07 -9.95
CA LEU A 503 18.98 6.41 -8.69
C LEU A 503 20.04 6.82 -7.66
N ASN A 504 19.87 7.99 -7.05
CA ASN A 504 20.78 8.50 -6.03
C ASN A 504 20.06 9.35 -4.97
N SER A 505 20.75 9.64 -3.87
CA SER A 505 20.32 10.52 -2.78
C SER A 505 21.34 11.64 -2.52
N LEU A 506 21.99 12.15 -3.58
CA LEU A 506 23.06 13.14 -3.48
C LEU A 506 22.58 14.50 -2.96
N ASP A 507 21.39 14.93 -3.36
CA ASP A 507 20.82 16.22 -2.94
C ASP A 507 20.31 16.18 -1.49
N VAL A 508 19.46 15.19 -1.17
CA VAL A 508 18.92 14.98 0.18
C VAL A 508 19.10 13.52 0.60
N PRO A 509 19.71 13.24 1.77
CA PRO A 509 20.07 11.89 2.20
C PRO A 509 18.98 10.81 2.19
N THR A 510 17.72 11.19 2.35
CA THR A 510 16.57 10.28 2.40
C THR A 510 15.73 10.31 1.12
N CYS A 511 16.14 11.09 0.12
CA CYS A 511 15.40 11.33 -1.12
C CYS A 511 16.09 10.62 -2.28
N TRP A 512 15.66 9.38 -2.55
CA TRP A 512 16.22 8.58 -3.65
C TRP A 512 15.43 8.84 -4.93
N ILE A 513 16.05 9.51 -5.89
CA ILE A 513 15.41 9.94 -7.13
C ILE A 513 16.28 9.65 -8.36
N PRO A 514 15.67 9.45 -9.54
CA PRO A 514 16.39 9.37 -10.81
C PRO A 514 16.73 10.75 -11.37
N GLY A 515 17.57 10.79 -12.40
CA GLY A 515 17.93 12.03 -13.09
C GLY A 515 19.42 12.35 -13.10
N GLY A 516 20.28 11.36 -12.83
CA GLY A 516 21.73 11.53 -12.79
C GLY A 516 22.23 12.27 -11.54
N PRO A 517 23.53 12.63 -11.51
CA PRO A 517 24.19 13.16 -10.31
C PRO A 517 23.69 14.54 -9.86
N ASP A 518 23.05 15.30 -10.76
CA ASP A 518 22.55 16.65 -10.49
C ASP A 518 21.04 16.68 -10.19
N ALA A 519 20.43 15.51 -9.95
CA ALA A 519 19.01 15.40 -9.65
C ALA A 519 18.65 16.11 -8.33
N GLN A 520 17.58 16.91 -8.33
CA GLN A 520 17.12 17.66 -7.17
C GLN A 520 15.89 17.01 -6.54
N CYS A 521 15.90 16.87 -5.21
CA CYS A 521 14.80 16.32 -4.45
C CYS A 521 13.55 17.21 -4.63
N PRO A 522 12.42 16.66 -5.10
CA PRO A 522 11.23 17.45 -5.38
C PRO A 522 10.44 17.83 -4.12
N TYR A 523 10.83 17.33 -2.95
CA TYR A 523 10.14 17.57 -1.70
C TYR A 523 10.72 18.80 -1.01
N GLU A 524 9.85 19.63 -0.42
CA GLU A 524 10.30 20.67 0.49
C GLU A 524 11.07 19.99 1.63
N VAL A 525 12.38 20.27 1.71
CA VAL A 525 13.19 19.87 2.84
C VAL A 525 12.68 20.71 4.01
N ASP A 526 11.76 20.14 4.80
CA ASP A 526 11.35 20.74 6.07
C ASP A 526 12.54 20.60 7.03
N GLU A 527 13.52 21.48 6.86
CA GLU A 527 14.67 21.61 7.75
C GLU A 527 14.18 21.78 9.20
N ASP A 528 13.05 22.44 9.42
CA ASP A 528 12.45 22.63 10.74
C ASP A 528 11.91 21.31 11.35
N ALA A 529 11.36 20.38 10.56
CA ALA A 529 10.94 19.06 11.05
C ALA A 529 12.15 18.17 11.41
N VAL A 530 13.22 18.23 10.61
CA VAL A 530 14.46 17.50 10.86
C VAL A 530 15.17 18.05 12.10
N GLN A 531 15.26 19.38 12.24
CA GLN A 531 15.86 20.06 13.40
C GLN A 531 15.00 19.92 14.67
N ARG A 532 13.65 19.92 14.55
CA ARG A 532 12.76 19.68 15.70
C ARG A 532 12.93 18.29 16.30
N ARG A 533 13.13 17.25 15.48
CA ARG A 533 13.32 15.88 15.97
C ARG A 533 14.70 15.65 16.59
N THR A 534 15.75 16.24 16.04
CA THR A 534 17.13 16.04 16.53
C THR A 534 17.50 16.94 17.71
N VAL A 535 16.98 18.17 17.77
CA VAL A 535 17.42 19.17 18.77
C VAL A 535 16.34 19.52 19.79
N LEU A 536 15.08 19.68 19.36
CA LEU A 536 14.04 20.26 20.21
C LEU A 536 13.51 19.26 21.27
N VAL A 537 13.28 18.00 20.87
CA VAL A 537 12.74 16.96 21.78
C VAL A 537 13.69 16.64 22.95
N PRO A 538 15.00 16.40 22.74
CA PRO A 538 15.94 16.19 23.84
C PRO A 538 16.09 17.42 24.73
N THR A 539 16.05 18.62 24.16
CA THR A 539 16.20 19.88 24.90
C THR A 539 15.00 20.16 25.81
N ILE A 540 13.78 19.95 25.31
CA ILE A 540 12.56 20.10 26.13
C ILE A 540 12.54 19.06 27.26
N ALA A 541 12.90 17.80 26.96
CA ALA A 541 13.02 16.77 27.99
C ALA A 541 14.07 17.13 29.07
N ALA A 542 15.24 17.64 28.65
CA ALA A 542 16.27 18.10 29.56
C ALA A 542 15.80 19.28 30.43
N ILE A 543 15.12 20.27 29.86
CA ILE A 543 14.55 21.40 30.60
C ILE A 543 13.53 20.93 31.63
N ILE A 544 12.62 20.03 31.26
CA ILE A 544 11.62 19.47 32.18
C ILE A 544 12.31 18.75 33.34
N VAL A 545 13.31 17.92 33.06
CA VAL A 545 14.09 17.23 34.11
C VAL A 545 14.82 18.24 35.01
N LEU A 546 15.40 19.29 34.45
CA LEU A 546 16.08 20.35 35.21
C LEU A 546 15.11 21.12 36.11
N VAL A 547 13.92 21.44 35.62
CA VAL A 547 12.86 22.10 36.39
C VAL A 547 12.36 21.20 37.52
N ILE A 548 12.14 19.91 37.26
CA ILE A 548 11.75 18.93 38.29
C ILE A 548 12.87 18.78 39.34
N ALA A 549 14.13 18.73 38.92
CA ALA A 549 15.29 18.67 39.81
C ALA A 549 15.40 19.94 40.68
N ALA A 550 15.22 21.12 40.09
CA ALA A 550 15.22 22.37 40.83
C ALA A 550 14.07 22.42 41.84
N LEU A 551 12.85 22.06 41.44
CA LEU A 551 11.68 22.01 42.32
C LEU A 551 11.88 21.03 43.48
N THR A 552 12.44 19.85 43.22
CA THR A 552 12.74 18.88 44.29
C THR A 552 13.81 19.39 45.26
N ILE A 553 14.82 20.11 44.78
CA ILE A 553 15.82 20.79 45.63
C ILE A 553 15.16 21.90 46.46
N PHE A 554 14.31 22.75 45.86
CA PHE A 554 13.60 23.81 46.57
C PHE A 554 12.66 23.26 47.64
N VAL A 555 11.93 22.17 47.35
CA VAL A 555 11.09 21.48 48.32
C VAL A 555 11.93 20.91 49.47
N LYS A 556 13.07 20.28 49.19
CA LYS A 556 14.00 19.80 50.24
C LYS A 556 14.58 20.95 51.07
N CYS A 557 15.01 22.04 50.44
CA CYS A 557 15.55 23.20 51.13
C CYS A 557 14.48 23.89 52.00
N ASN A 558 13.25 23.99 51.51
CA ASN A 558 12.14 24.55 52.27
C ASN A 558 11.71 23.65 53.43
N SER A 559 11.66 22.33 53.23
CA SER A 559 11.43 21.34 54.29
C SER A 559 12.50 21.43 55.38
N ASN A 560 13.79 21.50 54.99
CA ASN A 560 14.89 21.61 55.93
C ASN A 560 14.89 22.96 56.68
N ARG A 561 14.52 24.05 56.02
CA ARG A 561 14.32 25.37 56.64
C ARG A 561 13.14 25.36 57.63
N ARG A 562 12.03 24.69 57.31
CA ARG A 562 10.89 24.51 58.23
C ARG A 562 11.26 23.66 59.45
N ASN A 563 12.04 22.59 59.26
CA ASN A 563 12.51 21.74 60.35
C ASN A 563 13.59 22.42 61.22
N SER A 564 14.46 23.25 60.63
CA SER A 564 15.41 24.09 61.36
C SER A 564 14.71 25.15 62.22
N ARG A 565 13.61 25.75 61.73
CA ARG A 565 12.77 26.68 62.52
C ARG A 565 11.97 26.01 63.64
N ARG A 566 11.70 24.69 63.55
CA ARG A 566 11.07 23.91 64.62
C ARG A 566 12.05 23.41 65.71
N LYS A 567 13.36 23.68 65.59
CA LYS A 567 14.40 23.24 66.55
C LYS A 567 15.00 24.36 67.42
N ARG A 568 14.34 25.52 67.53
CA ARG A 568 14.55 26.48 68.63
C ARG A 568 13.21 26.62 69.34
N VAL A 569 13.18 26.49 70.67
CA VAL A 569 12.02 26.24 71.59
C VAL A 569 11.84 24.71 71.75
N ILE A 570 12.24 24.00 72.82
CA ILE A 570 12.56 24.27 74.24
C ILE A 570 13.51 23.15 74.71
N GLN A 571 14.56 23.47 75.49
CA GLN A 571 15.04 22.54 76.53
C GLN A 571 15.13 23.34 77.82
N GLY A 572 14.22 22.98 78.74
CA GLY A 572 13.95 23.69 79.97
C GLY A 572 15.04 23.52 81.01
N TRP A 573 15.04 24.48 81.93
CA TRP A 573 15.54 24.32 83.27
C TRP A 573 14.36 24.63 84.19
N GLU A 574 13.80 23.61 84.80
CA GLU A 574 13.09 23.78 86.06
C GLU A 574 13.52 22.63 86.99
N TYR A 575 14.01 23.06 88.14
CA TYR A 575 14.78 22.34 89.13
C TYR A 575 13.81 21.94 90.24
N GLU A 576 13.67 20.65 90.53
CA GLU A 576 12.99 20.18 91.73
C GLU A 576 13.86 20.46 92.96
N GLY A 577 13.39 21.33 93.86
CA GLY A 577 13.98 21.56 95.17
C GLY A 577 12.90 22.07 96.15
N VAL A 578 12.47 21.18 97.04
CA VAL A 578 11.51 21.40 98.14
C VAL A 578 12.24 22.02 99.37
N PRO A 579 11.55 22.49 100.43
CA PRO A 579 11.69 23.83 100.98
C PRO A 579 12.61 23.93 102.21
N SER A 580 13.34 25.04 102.34
CA SER A 580 13.58 25.76 103.61
C SER A 580 14.29 27.08 103.34
#